data_AF-A0A258QBT3-F1
#
_entry.id   AF-A0A258QBT3-F1
#
_cell.length_a   1.000
_cell.length_b   1.000
_cell.length_c   1.000
_cell.angle_alpha   90.00
_cell.angle_beta   90.00
_cell.angle_gamma   90.00
#
_symmetry.space_group_name_H-M   'P 1'
#
loop_
_entity.id
_entity.type
_entity.pdbx_description
1 polymer ?
#
loop_
_entity_poly.entity_id
_entity_poly.type
_entity_poly.pdbx_seq_one_letter_code
_entity_poly.pdbx_strand_id
1 'polypeptide(L)'
;MYNSPDNGMSMETDWFGGYVYKVNPDLSFDVGGLYYFYPGSSIGTTGIKYNTFELHVAATYKWLTAKYNVTTNNFFGATDSKGSTYLQLDAAYPLTDTVTLNAHAGHQWVKGTGNDIYNYTDWLLGATYTMPAGTFAPGWAVSLAYVDTNAKQSAYTYTGGTGSKFLGGPTAVLSLSKSF
;
A
#
# COMPACT_ATOMS: atom_id res chain seq x y z
N MET A 1 0.05 -19.56 -12.09
CA MET A 1 1.49 -19.48 -11.79
C MET A 1 1.92 -18.07 -12.12
N TYR A 2 2.34 -17.27 -11.13
CA TYR A 2 3.05 -16.01 -11.39
C TYR A 2 4.44 -16.40 -11.90
N ASN A 3 4.51 -16.71 -13.20
CA ASN A 3 5.76 -17.00 -13.88
C ASN A 3 6.52 -15.68 -13.95
N SER A 4 7.78 -15.71 -13.54
CA SER A 4 8.66 -14.55 -13.32
C SER A 4 8.40 -13.32 -14.22
N PRO A 5 8.59 -12.09 -13.70
CA PRO A 5 8.86 -10.91 -14.53
C PRO A 5 10.20 -10.99 -15.31
N ASP A 6 10.87 -12.15 -15.33
CA ASP A 6 12.22 -12.35 -15.82
C ASP A 6 12.26 -12.48 -17.35
N ASN A 7 11.86 -11.40 -18.04
CA ASN A 7 12.53 -10.98 -19.28
C ASN A 7 13.69 -10.00 -18.96
N GLY A 8 14.18 -10.02 -17.72
CA GLY A 8 15.31 -9.22 -17.25
C GLY A 8 15.03 -7.72 -17.26
N MET A 9 14.45 -7.16 -16.20
CA MET A 9 14.52 -5.70 -15.97
C MET A 9 14.26 -5.33 -14.50
N SER A 10 15.11 -4.42 -14.00
CA SER A 10 15.37 -4.10 -12.60
C SER A 10 14.70 -2.80 -12.11
N MET A 11 13.64 -2.34 -12.79
CA MET A 11 13.11 -1.00 -12.56
C MET A 11 11.58 -0.97 -12.63
N GLU A 12 11.00 -0.52 -11.53
CA GLU A 12 9.62 -0.06 -11.39
C GLU A 12 9.70 1.44 -11.05
N THR A 13 8.92 2.26 -11.75
CA THR A 13 8.82 3.68 -11.43
C THR A 13 7.38 4.04 -11.19
N ASP A 14 7.14 4.73 -10.08
CA ASP A 14 5.82 5.14 -9.67
C ASP A 14 5.67 6.65 -9.77
N TRP A 15 4.61 7.08 -10.45
CA TRP A 15 4.33 8.49 -10.67
C TRP A 15 3.03 8.83 -9.97
N PHE A 16 3.08 9.75 -9.01
CA PHE A 16 1.91 10.17 -8.25
C PHE A 16 1.64 11.66 -8.42
N GLY A 17 0.38 12.02 -8.31
CA GLY A 17 -0.07 13.41 -8.28
C GLY A 17 -1.45 13.51 -7.65
N GLY A 18 -1.72 14.63 -6.97
CA GLY A 18 -2.99 14.82 -6.29
C GLY A 18 -3.13 16.19 -5.67
N TYR A 19 -4.29 16.43 -5.06
CA TYR A 19 -4.63 17.68 -4.40
C TYR A 19 -5.39 17.40 -3.10
N VAL A 20 -4.87 17.96 -2.01
CA VAL A 20 -5.53 17.94 -0.70
C VAL A 20 -6.26 19.26 -0.48
N TYR A 21 -7.58 19.19 -0.36
CA TYR A 21 -8.43 20.30 0.04
C TYR A 21 -8.71 20.25 1.54
N LYS A 22 -8.21 21.24 2.29
CA LYS A 22 -8.51 21.40 3.72
C LYS A 22 -9.80 22.20 3.88
N VAL A 23 -10.84 21.56 4.42
CA VAL A 23 -12.12 22.22 4.70
C VAL A 23 -12.00 23.04 5.97
N ASN A 24 -11.41 22.46 7.02
CA ASN A 24 -11.16 23.08 8.32
C ASN A 24 -10.00 22.33 9.03
N PRO A 25 -9.63 22.68 10.28
CA PRO A 25 -8.53 22.01 10.99
C PRO A 25 -8.71 20.49 11.17
N ASP A 26 -9.95 20.00 11.22
CA ASP A 26 -10.28 18.61 11.47
C ASP A 26 -10.60 17.82 10.20
N LEU A 27 -11.07 18.47 9.13
CA LEU A 27 -11.58 17.78 7.93
C LEU A 27 -10.81 18.19 6.67
N SER A 28 -10.35 17.19 5.93
CA SER A 28 -9.78 17.36 4.59
C SER A 28 -10.20 16.27 3.63
N PHE A 29 -10.13 16.58 2.34
CA PHE A 29 -10.35 15.65 1.24
C PHE A 29 -9.11 15.61 0.36
N ASP A 30 -8.78 14.42 -0.14
CA ASP A 30 -7.68 14.20 -1.09
C ASP A 30 -8.24 13.55 -2.35
N VAL A 31 -7.78 13.99 -3.51
CA VAL A 31 -8.03 13.35 -4.80
C VAL A 31 -6.73 13.29 -5.58
N GLY A 32 -6.43 12.15 -6.17
CA GLY A 32 -5.21 11.99 -6.92
C GLY A 32 -5.17 10.72 -7.74
N GLY A 33 -3.98 10.39 -8.22
CA GLY A 33 -3.73 9.16 -8.93
C GLY A 33 -2.27 8.73 -8.84
N LEU A 34 -2.07 7.45 -9.14
CA LEU A 34 -0.81 6.75 -9.06
C LEU A 34 -0.65 5.88 -10.31
N TYR A 35 0.45 6.08 -11.03
CA TYR A 35 0.81 5.31 -12.20
C TYR A 35 2.02 4.44 -11.93
N TYR A 36 1.78 3.13 -11.88
CA TYR A 36 2.81 2.11 -11.82
C TYR A 36 3.31 1.84 -13.24
N PHE A 37 4.57 2.19 -13.50
CA PHE A 37 5.20 2.00 -14.79
C PHE A 37 6.31 0.94 -14.70
N TYR A 38 6.11 -0.16 -15.42
CA TYR A 38 7.08 -1.23 -15.55
C TYR A 38 7.61 -1.30 -16.99
N PRO A 39 8.69 -0.55 -17.31
CA PRO A 39 9.30 -0.60 -18.62
C PRO A 39 9.82 -2.01 -18.91
N GLY A 40 9.49 -2.56 -20.08
CA GLY A 40 10.00 -3.85 -20.55
C GLY A 40 9.37 -5.10 -19.93
N SER A 41 8.63 -5.00 -18.82
CA SER A 41 7.99 -6.19 -18.21
C SER A 41 6.77 -6.66 -19.01
N SER A 42 6.54 -7.97 -19.04
CA SER A 42 5.28 -8.55 -19.53
C SER A 42 5.03 -9.92 -18.91
N ILE A 43 3.77 -10.33 -18.81
CA ILE A 43 3.41 -11.67 -18.30
C ILE A 43 3.92 -12.73 -19.28
N GLY A 44 5.02 -13.40 -18.96
CA GLY A 44 5.66 -14.39 -19.83
C GLY A 44 5.92 -13.85 -21.25
N THR A 45 5.58 -14.65 -22.27
CA THR A 45 5.70 -14.26 -23.70
C THR A 45 4.45 -13.57 -24.25
N THR A 46 3.43 -13.32 -23.43
CA THR A 46 2.11 -12.82 -23.89
C THR A 46 2.10 -11.34 -24.27
N GLY A 47 3.12 -10.57 -23.85
CA GLY A 47 3.19 -9.13 -24.08
C GLY A 47 2.29 -8.27 -23.18
N ILE A 48 1.46 -8.88 -22.32
CA ILE A 48 0.59 -8.15 -21.37
C ILE A 48 1.45 -7.39 -20.35
N LYS A 49 1.25 -6.08 -20.24
CA LYS A 49 2.00 -5.19 -19.34
C LYS A 49 1.42 -5.19 -17.93
N TYR A 50 2.30 -4.99 -16.94
CA TYR A 50 1.94 -4.82 -15.53
C TYR A 50 1.54 -3.37 -15.18
N ASN A 51 1.63 -2.45 -16.14
CA ASN A 51 1.35 -1.04 -15.90
C ASN A 51 -0.08 -0.84 -15.41
N THR A 52 -0.22 -0.16 -14.27
CA THR A 52 -1.51 0.08 -13.62
C THR A 52 -1.65 1.56 -13.36
N PHE A 53 -2.79 2.15 -13.71
CA PHE A 53 -3.12 3.52 -13.32
C PHE A 53 -4.32 3.51 -12.39
N GLU A 54 -4.13 4.03 -11.19
CA GLU A 54 -5.14 4.11 -10.14
C GLU A 54 -5.52 5.55 -9.87
N LEU A 55 -6.80 5.78 -9.64
CA LEU A 55 -7.32 7.03 -9.11
C LEU A 55 -7.74 6.80 -7.67
N HIS A 56 -7.56 7.81 -6.82
CA HIS A 56 -7.97 7.74 -5.43
C HIS A 56 -8.77 8.95 -4.99
N VAL A 57 -9.63 8.69 -4.00
CA VAL A 57 -10.26 9.72 -3.17
C VAL A 57 -10.05 9.35 -1.70
N ALA A 58 -9.82 10.33 -0.85
CA ALA A 58 -9.74 10.13 0.58
C ALA A 58 -10.44 11.25 1.35
N ALA A 59 -10.91 10.92 2.54
CA ALA A 59 -11.40 11.85 3.52
C ALA A 59 -10.69 11.60 4.85
N THR A 60 -10.14 12.66 5.44
CA THR A 60 -9.49 12.61 6.75
C THR A 60 -10.29 13.46 7.72
N TYR A 61 -10.72 12.85 8.82
CA TYR A 61 -11.30 13.52 9.98
C TYR A 61 -10.41 13.30 11.21
N LYS A 62 -9.75 14.36 11.66
CA LYS A 62 -8.77 14.36 12.74
C LYS A 62 -7.67 13.32 12.48
N TRP A 63 -7.63 12.27 13.31
CA TRP A 63 -6.66 11.18 13.26
C TRP A 63 -7.12 9.99 12.41
N LEU A 64 -8.33 10.03 11.84
CA LEU A 64 -8.91 8.94 11.07
C LEU A 64 -8.97 9.31 9.58
N THR A 65 -8.52 8.41 8.70
CA THR A 65 -8.58 8.59 7.24
C THR A 65 -9.25 7.40 6.60
N ALA A 66 -10.20 7.65 5.71
CA ALA A 66 -10.74 6.65 4.80
C ALA A 66 -10.28 6.96 3.38
N LYS A 67 -9.75 5.97 2.67
CA LYS A 67 -9.27 6.13 1.29
C LYS A 67 -9.78 5.01 0.41
N TYR A 68 -10.18 5.37 -0.81
CA TYR A 68 -10.66 4.46 -1.83
C TYR A 68 -9.89 4.67 -3.12
N ASN A 69 -9.33 3.59 -3.66
CA ASN A 69 -8.58 3.56 -4.91
C ASN A 69 -9.34 2.71 -5.94
N VAL A 70 -9.25 3.08 -7.21
CA VAL A 70 -9.85 2.34 -8.32
C VAL A 70 -8.93 2.35 -9.54
N THR A 71 -8.73 1.19 -10.16
CA THR A 71 -7.91 1.08 -11.38
C THR A 71 -8.68 1.53 -12.61
N THR A 72 -8.00 2.29 -13.48
CA THR A 72 -8.55 2.76 -14.77
C THR A 72 -8.23 1.82 -15.93
N ASN A 73 -7.33 0.86 -15.69
CA ASN A 73 -6.90 -0.22 -16.57
C ASN A 73 -6.77 -1.55 -15.79
N ASN A 74 -6.28 -2.60 -16.44
CA ASN A 74 -6.11 -3.90 -15.79
C ASN A 74 -5.08 -3.83 -14.64
N PHE A 75 -5.48 -4.34 -13.48
CA PHE A 75 -4.69 -4.41 -12.26
C PHE A 75 -3.52 -5.38 -12.43
N PHE A 76 -2.31 -4.82 -12.58
CA PHE A 76 -1.04 -5.54 -12.71
C PHE A 76 -1.09 -6.71 -13.72
N GLY A 77 -1.74 -6.47 -14.86
CA GLY A 77 -1.85 -7.45 -15.94
C GLY A 77 -2.87 -8.56 -15.71
N ALA A 78 -3.64 -8.55 -14.62
CA ALA A 78 -4.77 -9.46 -14.45
C ALA A 78 -5.83 -9.18 -15.54
N THR A 79 -6.19 -10.20 -16.32
CA THR A 79 -7.15 -10.06 -17.42
C THR A 79 -8.53 -9.61 -16.90
N ASP A 80 -9.19 -8.72 -17.64
CA ASP A 80 -10.54 -8.19 -17.35
C ASP A 80 -10.72 -7.60 -15.94
N SER A 81 -9.66 -7.00 -15.39
CA SER A 81 -9.62 -6.48 -14.02
C SER A 81 -9.71 -4.96 -13.91
N LYS A 82 -10.02 -4.25 -15.00
CA LYS A 82 -10.26 -2.80 -14.95
C LYS A 82 -11.39 -2.44 -13.99
N GLY A 83 -11.10 -1.52 -13.06
CA GLY A 83 -12.01 -1.17 -11.97
C GLY A 83 -11.86 -2.10 -10.77
N SER A 84 -10.67 -2.69 -10.59
CA SER A 84 -10.26 -3.28 -9.31
C SER A 84 -10.09 -2.16 -8.29
N THR A 85 -10.34 -2.45 -7.02
CA THR A 85 -10.53 -1.41 -6.00
C THR A 85 -9.85 -1.77 -4.70
N TYR A 86 -9.36 -0.76 -3.99
CA TYR A 86 -8.81 -0.90 -2.64
C TYR A 86 -9.48 0.10 -1.71
N LEU A 87 -10.11 -0.39 -0.65
CA LEU A 87 -10.69 0.44 0.41
C LEU A 87 -9.85 0.28 1.66
N GLN A 88 -9.44 1.39 2.28
CA GLN A 88 -8.70 1.37 3.53
C GLN A 88 -9.24 2.38 4.54
N LEU A 89 -8.99 2.05 5.81
CA LEU A 89 -9.18 2.91 6.96
C LEU A 89 -7.87 2.96 7.77
N ASP A 90 -7.38 4.17 8.00
CA ASP A 90 -6.15 4.46 8.72
C ASP A 90 -6.45 5.29 9.97
N ALA A 91 -5.79 4.97 11.08
CA ALA A 91 -5.85 5.73 12.31
C ALA A 91 -4.45 6.07 12.81
N ALA A 92 -4.20 7.34 13.13
CA ALA A 92 -2.99 7.84 13.79
C ALA A 92 -3.38 8.58 15.07
N TYR A 93 -3.88 7.83 16.05
CA TYR A 93 -4.49 8.37 17.27
C TYR A 93 -3.41 8.90 18.24
N PRO A 94 -3.39 10.21 18.56
CA PRO A 94 -2.43 10.76 19.50
C PRO A 94 -2.83 10.37 20.93
N LEU A 95 -2.24 9.29 21.44
CA LEU A 95 -2.51 8.78 22.78
C LEU A 95 -1.93 9.71 23.85
N THR A 96 -0.75 10.26 23.60
CA THR A 96 -0.09 11.29 24.44
C THR A 96 0.64 12.28 23.53
N ASP A 97 1.26 13.31 24.12
CA ASP A 97 2.11 14.28 23.40
C ASP A 97 3.32 13.65 22.69
N THR A 98 3.66 12.39 23.03
CA THR A 98 4.84 11.70 22.49
C THR A 98 4.52 10.35 21.88
N VAL A 99 3.33 9.79 22.12
CA VAL A 99 2.94 8.46 21.66
C VAL A 99 1.72 8.56 20.76
N THR A 100 1.85 8.05 19.54
CA THR A 100 0.74 7.88 18.59
C THR A 100 0.49 6.40 18.38
N LEU A 101 -0.76 5.96 18.48
CA LEU A 101 -1.18 4.62 18.08
C LEU A 101 -1.54 4.64 16.60
N ASN A 102 -0.95 3.71 15.84
CA ASN A 102 -1.16 3.58 14.41
C ASN A 102 -1.94 2.30 14.13
N ALA A 103 -3.00 2.40 13.35
CA ALA A 103 -3.73 1.26 12.84
C ALA A 103 -4.07 1.44 11.37
N HIS A 104 -4.11 0.33 10.65
CA HIS A 104 -4.55 0.25 9.26
C HIS A 104 -5.40 -0.99 9.09
N ALA A 105 -6.45 -0.89 8.28
CA ALA A 105 -7.16 -2.03 7.73
C ALA A 105 -7.57 -1.71 6.30
N GLY A 106 -7.15 -2.56 5.36
CA GLY A 106 -7.41 -2.41 3.95
C GLY A 106 -7.98 -3.67 3.33
N HIS A 107 -8.72 -3.53 2.23
CA HIS A 107 -9.21 -4.66 1.45
C HIS A 107 -9.13 -4.39 -0.05
N GLN A 108 -8.49 -5.31 -0.75
CA GLN A 108 -8.34 -5.35 -2.20
C GLN A 108 -9.38 -6.26 -2.84
N TRP A 109 -10.17 -5.70 -3.75
CA TRP A 109 -10.97 -6.46 -4.71
C TRP A 109 -10.32 -6.39 -6.09
N VAL A 110 -9.93 -7.54 -6.62
CA VAL A 110 -9.48 -7.68 -8.01
C VAL A 110 -10.65 -8.15 -8.86
N LYS A 111 -11.12 -7.29 -9.75
CA LYS A 111 -12.27 -7.55 -10.61
C LYS A 111 -11.94 -8.60 -11.67
N GLY A 112 -12.95 -9.33 -12.15
CA GLY A 112 -12.83 -10.29 -13.24
C GLY A 112 -13.04 -11.74 -12.77
N THR A 113 -13.54 -12.60 -13.66
CA THR A 113 -13.82 -14.00 -13.33
C THR A 113 -12.52 -14.75 -13.00
N GLY A 114 -12.45 -15.35 -11.81
CA GLY A 114 -11.28 -16.10 -11.33
C GLY A 114 -10.20 -15.24 -10.68
N ASN A 115 -10.38 -13.91 -10.62
CA ASN A 115 -9.41 -13.00 -9.99
C ASN A 115 -9.62 -12.87 -8.47
N ASP A 116 -10.66 -13.48 -7.90
CA ASP A 116 -10.94 -13.51 -6.45
C ASP A 116 -9.85 -14.23 -5.64
N ILE A 117 -8.99 -15.00 -6.30
CA ILE A 117 -7.77 -15.56 -5.70
C ILE A 117 -6.77 -14.47 -5.30
N TYR A 118 -6.83 -13.29 -5.92
CA TYR A 118 -5.97 -12.15 -5.65
C TYR A 118 -6.55 -11.18 -4.61
N ASN A 119 -7.80 -11.37 -4.16
CA ASN A 119 -8.36 -10.53 -3.10
C ASN A 119 -7.62 -10.78 -1.78
N TYR A 120 -7.41 -9.72 -1.01
CA TYR A 120 -6.87 -9.81 0.33
C TYR A 120 -7.36 -8.67 1.22
N THR A 121 -7.34 -8.91 2.51
CA THR A 121 -7.37 -7.92 3.58
C THR A 121 -5.98 -7.86 4.19
N ASP A 122 -5.49 -6.66 4.44
CA ASP A 122 -4.26 -6.41 5.18
C ASP A 122 -4.51 -5.47 6.36
N TRP A 123 -3.67 -5.58 7.37
CA TRP A 123 -3.80 -4.79 8.58
C TRP A 123 -2.44 -4.49 9.21
N LEU A 124 -2.39 -3.37 9.91
CA LEU A 124 -1.27 -2.94 10.71
C LEU A 124 -1.76 -2.50 12.08
N LEU A 125 -1.01 -2.86 13.12
CA LEU A 125 -1.14 -2.25 14.45
C LEU A 125 0.24 -1.91 14.99
N GLY A 126 0.43 -0.67 15.42
CA GLY A 126 1.71 -0.21 15.92
C GLY A 126 1.62 1.04 16.77
N ALA A 127 2.78 1.48 17.23
CA ALA A 127 2.92 2.73 17.96
C ALA A 127 4.16 3.48 17.49
N THR A 128 4.07 4.80 17.50
CA THR A 128 5.17 5.72 17.24
C THR A 128 5.45 6.52 18.51
N TYR A 129 6.71 6.50 18.95
CA TYR A 129 7.22 7.36 20.00
C TYR A 129 8.05 8.48 19.37
N THR A 130 7.62 9.73 19.56
CA THR A 130 8.34 10.93 19.13
C THR A 130 9.09 11.54 20.30
N MET A 131 10.39 11.73 20.14
CA MET A 131 11.29 12.27 21.15
C MET A 131 11.00 13.76 21.41
N PRO A 132 10.70 14.14 22.68
CA PRO A 132 10.43 15.52 23.04
C PRO A 132 11.57 16.51 22.75
N ALA A 133 11.20 17.79 22.67
CA ALA A 133 12.10 18.93 22.49
C ALA A 133 13.29 18.98 23.46
N GLY A 134 13.13 18.46 24.68
CA GLY A 134 14.15 18.48 25.73
C GLY A 134 15.03 17.23 25.83
N THR A 135 14.94 16.30 24.87
CA THR A 135 15.76 15.08 24.86
C THR A 135 17.01 15.23 23.99
N PHE A 136 17.86 14.21 23.93
CA PHE A 136 19.11 14.22 23.14
C PHE A 136 18.87 14.20 21.61
N ALA A 137 17.66 13.84 21.17
CA ALA A 137 17.31 13.75 19.75
C ALA A 137 15.87 14.26 19.48
N PRO A 138 15.59 15.55 19.72
CA PRO A 138 14.27 16.14 19.49
C PRO A 138 13.73 15.91 18.08
N GLY A 139 12.44 15.56 18.00
CA GLY A 139 11.73 15.38 16.73
C GLY A 139 12.08 14.08 15.98
N TRP A 140 12.99 13.26 16.51
CA TRP A 140 13.14 11.89 16.04
C TRP A 140 11.97 11.04 16.51
N ALA A 141 11.53 10.12 15.68
CA ALA A 141 10.46 9.19 15.97
C ALA A 141 10.90 7.74 15.75
N VAL A 142 10.62 6.89 16.72
CA VAL A 142 10.79 5.44 16.65
C VAL A 142 9.40 4.82 16.52
N SER A 143 9.21 3.97 15.52
CA SER A 143 7.93 3.27 15.31
C SER A 143 8.14 1.77 15.32
N LEU A 144 7.25 1.05 16.01
CA LEU A 144 7.15 -0.41 15.95
C LEU A 144 5.74 -0.78 15.51
N ALA A 145 5.64 -1.65 14.51
CA ALA A 145 4.36 -2.11 13.99
C ALA A 145 4.39 -3.61 13.70
N TYR A 146 3.25 -4.26 13.89
CA TYR A 146 2.95 -5.58 13.36
C TYR A 146 2.08 -5.42 12.12
N VAL A 147 2.46 -6.09 11.03
CA VAL A 147 1.78 -6.05 9.73
C VAL A 147 1.49 -7.46 9.29
N ASP A 148 0.28 -7.72 8.81
CA ASP A 148 -0.11 -9.04 8.31
C ASP A 148 -1.26 -8.93 7.28
N THR A 149 -1.53 -10.02 6.58
CA THR A 149 -2.58 -10.11 5.58
C THR A 149 -3.16 -11.53 5.49
N ASN A 150 -4.41 -11.64 5.03
CA ASN A 150 -5.00 -12.93 4.67
C ASN A 150 -4.77 -13.31 3.19
N ALA A 151 -3.82 -12.66 2.51
CA ALA A 151 -3.46 -12.94 1.13
C ALA A 151 -3.17 -14.44 0.91
N LYS A 152 -3.80 -15.03 -0.11
CA LYS A 152 -3.67 -16.47 -0.38
C LYS A 152 -2.24 -16.80 -0.78
N GLN A 153 -1.60 -17.69 -0.04
CA GLN A 153 -0.23 -18.15 -0.34
C GLN A 153 -0.07 -18.67 -1.77
N SER A 154 -1.10 -19.33 -2.32
CA SER A 154 -1.11 -19.83 -3.71
C SER A 154 -1.07 -18.72 -4.77
N ALA A 155 -1.49 -17.50 -4.45
CA ALA A 155 -1.46 -16.34 -5.35
C ALA A 155 -0.26 -15.41 -5.08
N TYR A 156 0.18 -15.30 -3.82
CA TYR A 156 1.19 -14.33 -3.37
C TYR A 156 2.54 -14.96 -3.00
N THR A 157 2.82 -16.16 -3.53
CA THR A 157 4.16 -16.76 -3.45
C THR A 157 4.94 -16.42 -4.71
N TYR A 158 6.04 -15.71 -4.53
CA TYR A 158 7.04 -15.53 -5.57
C TYR A 158 7.89 -16.79 -5.67
N THR A 159 8.13 -17.27 -6.88
CA THR A 159 9.04 -18.40 -7.15
C THR A 159 10.09 -17.94 -8.15
N GLY A 160 11.35 -17.90 -7.74
CA GLY A 160 12.48 -17.55 -8.59
C GLY A 160 13.57 -18.63 -8.59
N GLY A 161 14.69 -18.37 -9.25
CA GLY A 161 15.80 -19.33 -9.39
C GLY A 161 16.43 -19.79 -8.06
N THR A 162 16.19 -19.08 -6.97
CA THR A 162 16.70 -19.39 -5.61
C THR A 162 15.63 -19.99 -4.68
N GLY A 163 14.41 -20.27 -5.18
CA GLY A 163 13.33 -20.89 -4.40
C GLY A 163 12.04 -20.07 -4.37
N SER A 164 11.11 -20.50 -3.50
CA SER A 164 9.80 -19.88 -3.34
C SER A 164 9.69 -19.11 -2.02
N LYS A 165 9.14 -17.90 -2.06
CA LYS A 165 8.89 -17.04 -0.90
C LYS A 165 7.46 -16.51 -0.92
N PHE A 166 6.72 -16.77 0.15
CA PHE A 166 5.43 -16.12 0.39
C PHE A 166 5.65 -14.65 0.78
N LEU A 167 4.96 -13.74 0.10
CA LEU A 167 5.12 -12.29 0.28
C LEU A 167 4.19 -11.70 1.35
N GLY A 168 3.10 -12.38 1.69
CA GLY A 168 2.09 -11.91 2.64
C GLY A 168 2.28 -12.44 4.07
N GLY A 169 3.50 -12.74 4.49
CA GLY A 169 3.76 -13.28 5.83
C GLY A 169 3.74 -12.19 6.92
N PRO A 170 3.33 -12.54 8.16
CA PRO A 170 3.32 -11.60 9.28
C PRO A 170 4.72 -11.04 9.54
N THR A 171 4.83 -9.73 9.69
CA THR A 171 6.10 -9.01 9.81
C THR A 171 6.06 -7.97 10.91
N ALA A 172 7.11 -7.91 11.72
CA ALA A 172 7.35 -6.78 12.62
C ALA A 172 8.25 -5.75 11.92
N VAL A 173 7.82 -4.49 11.88
CA VAL A 173 8.54 -3.38 11.25
C VAL A 173 8.99 -2.41 12.32
N LEU A 174 10.31 -2.18 12.40
CA LEU A 174 10.92 -1.13 13.21
C LEU A 174 11.39 -0.01 12.28
N SER A 175 11.02 1.23 12.58
CA SER A 175 11.40 2.39 11.78
C SER A 175 11.92 3.52 12.66
N LEU A 176 12.89 4.27 12.12
CA LEU A 176 13.46 5.46 12.72
C LEU A 176 13.33 6.60 11.70
N SER A 177 12.75 7.73 12.10
CA SER A 177 12.52 8.88 11.22
C SER A 177 12.72 10.20 11.95
N LYS A 178 12.89 11.29 11.20
CA LYS A 178 12.92 12.65 11.73
C LYS A 178 12.17 13.56 10.75
N SER A 179 11.23 14.34 11.27
CA SER A 179 10.61 15.42 10.51
C SER A 179 11.46 16.69 10.66
N PHE A 180 11.70 17.41 9.55
CA PHE A 180 12.47 18.65 9.50
C PHE A 180 11.56 19.87 9.40
#